data_AF-A0A936Y4H9-F1
#
_entry.id   AF-A0A936Y4H9-F1
#
_cell.length_a   1.000
_cell.length_b   1.000
_cell.length_c   1.000
_cell.angle_alpha   90.00
_cell.angle_beta   90.00
_cell.angle_gamma   90.00
#
_symmetry.space_group_name_H-M   'P 1'
#
loop_
_entity.id
_entity.type
_entity.pdbx_description
1 polymer ?
#
loop_
_entity_poly.entity_id
_entity_poly.type
_entity_poly.pdbx_seq_one_letter_code
_entity_poly.pdbx_strand_id
1 'polypeptide(L)'
;MIKLATSSGTVIYEDQNKLYITKKPAQWTSTFLFVTGLLAFILLANGLLQLFVFEMKIPDAPNLGIILTASGVLFALIFWSVLVFRKKVNAKPVNELKCICIIDLNNNTLLDEQQNILASLDAVILTRKMQLTSSSKQLELQWNKNKLSIVEGNPFSGGIAAVEKVLISKGINRR
;
A
#
# COMPACT_ATOMS: atom_id res chain seq x y z
N MET A 1 -19.42 -11.64 3.27
CA MET A 1 -18.34 -10.84 2.64
C MET A 1 -17.28 -11.71 1.99
N ILE A 2 -17.20 -11.70 0.66
CA ILE A 2 -16.17 -12.36 -0.14
C ILE A 2 -15.14 -11.32 -0.59
N LYS A 3 -13.86 -11.64 -0.48
CA LYS A 3 -12.78 -10.74 -0.93
C LYS A 3 -12.57 -10.89 -2.44
N LEU A 4 -12.72 -9.79 -3.20
CA LEU A 4 -12.57 -9.80 -4.66
C LEU A 4 -11.17 -9.39 -5.13
N ALA A 5 -10.62 -8.33 -4.56
CA ALA A 5 -9.32 -7.80 -4.96
C ALA A 5 -8.57 -7.16 -3.80
N THR A 6 -7.25 -7.13 -3.91
CA THR A 6 -6.39 -6.33 -3.03
C THR A 6 -5.29 -5.71 -3.86
N SER A 7 -5.13 -4.40 -3.74
CA SER A 7 -4.08 -3.67 -4.44
C SER A 7 -3.69 -2.43 -3.67
N SER A 8 -2.38 -2.23 -3.47
CA SER A 8 -1.80 -1.04 -2.83
C SER A 8 -2.48 -0.67 -1.51
N GLY A 9 -2.82 -1.70 -0.73
CA GLY A 9 -3.52 -1.58 0.54
C GLY A 9 -4.98 -1.13 0.46
N THR A 10 -5.62 -1.12 -0.69
CA THR A 10 -7.09 -1.11 -0.80
C THR A 10 -7.58 -2.55 -0.99
N VAL A 11 -8.68 -2.90 -0.34
CA VAL A 11 -9.34 -4.21 -0.47
C VAL A 11 -10.79 -3.99 -0.85
N ILE A 12 -11.24 -4.74 -1.87
CA ILE A 12 -12.65 -4.80 -2.24
C ILE A 12 -13.25 -6.08 -1.66
N TYR A 13 -14.32 -5.92 -0.90
CA TYR A 13 -15.18 -7.02 -0.46
C TYR A 13 -16.54 -6.92 -1.14
N GLU A 14 -17.15 -8.05 -1.44
CA GLU A 14 -18.51 -8.16 -1.95
C GLU A 14 -19.39 -8.81 -0.89
N ASP A 15 -20.55 -8.20 -0.63
CA ASP A 15 -21.57 -8.74 0.26
C ASP A 15 -22.94 -8.36 -0.27
N GLN A 16 -23.78 -9.36 -0.58
CA GLN A 16 -25.17 -9.13 -1.02
C GLN A 16 -25.31 -8.06 -2.12
N ASN A 17 -24.49 -8.15 -3.19
CA ASN A 17 -24.40 -7.16 -4.27
C ASN A 17 -23.94 -5.74 -3.87
N LYS A 18 -23.37 -5.57 -2.68
CA LYS A 18 -22.65 -4.37 -2.28
C LYS A 18 -21.15 -4.60 -2.33
N LEU A 19 -20.41 -3.68 -2.93
CA LEU A 19 -18.95 -3.68 -2.93
C LEU A 19 -18.45 -2.69 -1.88
N TYR A 20 -17.78 -3.22 -0.86
CA TYR A 20 -17.13 -2.44 0.19
C TYR A 20 -15.69 -2.18 -0.19
N ILE A 21 -15.33 -0.92 -0.38
CA ILE A 21 -13.97 -0.49 -0.68
C ILE A 21 -13.34 -0.02 0.63
N THR A 22 -12.34 -0.76 1.12
CA THR A 22 -11.71 -0.51 2.42
C THR A 22 -10.22 -0.20 2.27
N LYS A 23 -9.68 0.68 3.12
CA LYS A 23 -8.24 1.01 3.17
C LYS A 23 -7.56 0.29 4.32
N LYS A 24 -6.46 -0.39 4.04
CA LYS A 24 -5.56 -0.95 5.05
C LYS A 24 -4.74 0.17 5.70
N PRO A 25 -4.63 0.19 7.04
CA PRO A 25 -3.97 1.28 7.77
C PRO A 25 -2.46 1.41 7.54
N ALA A 26 -1.76 0.33 7.15
CA ALA A 26 -0.29 0.29 7.12
C ALA A 26 0.33 0.41 5.70
N GLN A 27 -0.22 1.21 4.80
CA GLN A 27 0.31 1.32 3.42
C GLN A 27 1.74 1.88 3.36
N TRP A 28 2.06 2.90 4.17
CA TRP A 28 3.37 3.54 4.24
C TRP A 28 4.50 2.57 4.61
N THR A 29 4.17 1.48 5.31
CA THR A 29 5.17 0.51 5.77
C THR A 29 5.90 -0.19 4.63
N SER A 30 5.31 -0.31 3.43
CA SER A 30 5.95 -1.05 2.33
C SER A 30 7.22 -0.33 1.82
N THR A 31 7.13 0.99 1.59
CA THR A 31 8.30 1.80 1.21
C THR A 31 9.33 1.82 2.33
N PHE A 32 8.90 2.01 3.58
CA PHE A 32 9.79 2.06 4.73
C PHE A 32 10.55 0.75 4.93
N LEU A 33 9.87 -0.39 4.80
CA LEU A 33 10.49 -1.72 4.87
C LEU A 33 11.51 -1.92 3.75
N PHE A 34 11.20 -1.49 2.53
CA PHE A 34 12.16 -1.58 1.43
C PHE A 34 13.43 -0.77 1.73
N VAL A 35 13.29 0.51 2.12
CA VAL A 35 14.44 1.38 2.40
C VAL A 35 15.25 0.86 3.58
N THR A 36 14.61 0.50 4.69
CA THR A 36 15.32 -0.01 5.87
C THR A 36 15.98 -1.37 5.62
N GLY A 37 15.33 -2.27 4.87
CA GLY A 37 15.92 -3.54 4.47
C GLY A 37 17.13 -3.35 3.55
N LEU A 38 17.04 -2.43 2.59
CA LEU A 38 18.15 -2.09 1.69
C LEU A 38 19.34 -1.49 2.45
N LEU A 39 19.09 -0.54 3.36
CA LEU A 39 20.13 0.05 4.20
C LEU A 39 20.78 -0.99 5.12
N ALA A 40 19.98 -1.84 5.78
CA ALA A 40 20.50 -2.93 6.60
C ALA A 40 21.42 -3.84 5.79
N PHE A 41 21.00 -4.23 4.59
CA PHE A 41 21.78 -5.11 3.72
C PHE A 41 23.11 -4.46 3.27
N ILE A 42 23.07 -3.23 2.75
CA ILE A 42 24.27 -2.53 2.28
C ILE A 42 25.27 -2.34 3.43
N LEU A 43 24.80 -1.91 4.60
CA LEU A 43 25.66 -1.65 5.75
C LEU A 43 26.26 -2.94 6.33
N LEU A 44 25.46 -4.01 6.45
CA LEU A 44 25.97 -5.30 6.92
C LEU A 44 26.96 -5.91 5.94
N ALA A 45 26.64 -5.91 4.63
CA ALA A 45 27.53 -6.47 3.62
C ALA A 45 28.89 -5.75 3.61
N ASN A 46 28.88 -4.41 3.58
CA ASN A 46 30.12 -3.63 3.59
C ASN A 46 30.86 -3.74 4.93
N GLY A 47 30.15 -3.69 6.06
CA GLY A 47 30.75 -3.82 7.38
C GLY A 47 31.45 -5.16 7.57
N LEU A 48 30.77 -6.26 7.21
CA LEU A 48 31.37 -7.61 7.24
C LEU A 48 32.56 -7.73 6.29
N LEU A 49 32.46 -7.23 5.05
CA LEU A 49 33.58 -7.23 4.12
C LEU A 49 34.81 -6.53 4.70
N GLN A 50 34.65 -5.35 5.31
CA GLN A 50 35.77 -4.63 5.92
C GLN A 50 36.37 -5.36 7.14
N LEU A 51 35.54 -6.09 7.90
CA LEU A 51 36.03 -6.94 8.99
C LEU A 51 36.82 -8.16 8.49
N PHE A 52 36.43 -8.74 7.35
CA PHE A 52 37.12 -9.91 6.77
C PHE A 52 38.33 -9.55 5.89
N VAL A 53 38.34 -8.37 5.27
CA VAL A 53 39.46 -7.86 4.44
C VAL A 53 40.62 -7.33 5.30
N PHE A 54 40.56 -7.51 6.62
CA PHE A 54 41.59 -7.14 7.59
C PHE A 54 43.01 -7.64 7.22
N GLU A 55 43.12 -8.71 6.45
CA GLU A 55 44.40 -9.21 5.93
C GLU A 55 45.14 -8.23 4.98
N MET A 56 44.46 -7.23 4.41
CA MET A 56 45.05 -6.29 3.43
C MET A 56 45.77 -5.07 4.05
N LYS A 57 45.99 -5.02 5.38
CA LYS A 57 46.76 -3.96 6.08
C LYS A 57 46.32 -2.52 5.77
N ILE A 58 45.02 -2.29 5.57
CA ILE A 58 44.47 -0.93 5.43
C ILE A 58 44.28 -0.35 6.83
N PRO A 59 44.95 0.76 7.21
CA PRO A 59 44.72 1.43 8.49
C PRO A 59 43.24 1.85 8.63
N ASP A 60 42.68 1.76 9.84
CA ASP A 60 41.31 2.16 10.22
C ASP A 60 40.12 1.34 9.65
N ALA A 61 40.35 0.44 8.69
CA ALA A 61 39.35 -0.50 8.17
C ALA A 61 38.55 -1.27 9.24
N PRO A 62 39.12 -1.80 10.34
CA PRO A 62 38.34 -2.55 11.35
C PRO A 62 37.32 -1.68 12.09
N ASN A 63 37.68 -0.45 12.46
CA ASN A 63 36.80 0.43 13.23
C ASN A 63 35.58 0.84 12.39
N LEU A 64 35.80 1.15 11.11
CA LEU A 64 34.71 1.42 10.15
C LEU A 64 33.85 0.17 9.93
N GLY A 65 34.45 -1.01 9.81
CA GLY A 65 33.74 -2.28 9.70
C GLY A 65 32.80 -2.54 10.89
N ILE A 66 33.25 -2.28 12.12
CA ILE A 66 32.44 -2.40 13.34
C ILE A 66 31.26 -1.41 13.29
N ILE A 67 31.50 -0.14 12.99
CA ILE A 67 30.46 0.91 12.96
C ILE A 67 29.39 0.59 11.90
N LEU A 68 29.81 0.20 10.70
CA LEU A 68 28.90 -0.15 9.60
C LEU A 68 28.08 -1.40 9.96
N THR A 69 28.72 -2.42 10.53
CA THR A 69 28.02 -3.64 10.96
C THR A 69 27.00 -3.33 12.06
N ALA A 70 27.38 -2.57 13.09
CA ALA A 70 26.48 -2.17 14.17
C ALA A 70 25.29 -1.35 13.66
N SER A 71 25.54 -0.41 12.74
CA SER A 71 24.49 0.37 12.08
C SER A 71 23.55 -0.51 11.27
N GLY A 72 24.09 -1.47 10.52
CA GLY A 72 23.32 -2.44 9.75
C GLY A 72 22.42 -3.31 10.63
N VAL A 73 22.92 -3.78 11.77
CA VAL A 73 22.12 -4.51 12.78
C VAL A 73 20.98 -3.65 13.31
N LEU A 74 21.24 -2.37 13.63
CA LEU A 74 20.21 -1.44 14.09
C LEU A 74 19.09 -1.28 13.05
N PHE A 75 19.44 -1.07 11.77
CA PHE A 75 18.44 -1.00 10.69
C PHE A 75 17.66 -2.31 10.51
N ALA A 76 18.31 -3.46 10.70
CA ALA A 76 17.65 -4.77 10.66
C ALA A 76 16.62 -4.93 11.80
N LEU A 77 16.96 -4.45 13.01
CA LEU A 77 16.02 -4.44 14.15
C LEU A 77 14.83 -3.51 13.92
N ILE A 78 15.07 -2.34 13.33
CA ILE A 78 14.00 -1.40 12.92
C ILE A 78 13.10 -2.05 11.87
N PHE A 79 13.68 -2.65 10.83
CA PHE A 79 12.95 -3.38 9.79
C PHE A 79 12.07 -4.48 10.39
N TRP A 80 12.63 -5.30 11.29
CA TRP A 80 11.90 -6.36 11.98
C TRP A 80 10.73 -5.80 12.81
N SER A 81 10.96 -4.73 13.56
CA SER A 81 9.93 -4.08 14.38
C SER A 81 8.77 -3.58 13.52
N VAL A 82 9.07 -2.96 12.36
CA VAL A 82 8.04 -2.51 11.41
C VAL A 82 7.32 -3.69 10.77
N LEU A 83 7.99 -4.81 10.48
CA LEU A 83 7.34 -6.02 9.99
C LEU A 83 6.31 -6.56 10.99
N VAL A 84 6.69 -6.65 12.27
CA VAL A 84 5.80 -7.11 13.34
C VAL A 84 4.61 -6.17 13.50
N PHE A 85 4.86 -4.86 13.53
CA PHE A 85 3.80 -3.85 13.57
C PHE A 85 2.85 -3.96 12.37
N ARG A 86 3.40 -4.07 11.15
CA ARG A 86 2.61 -4.24 9.91
C ARG A 86 1.75 -5.50 9.96
N LYS A 87 2.28 -6.62 10.48
CA LYS A 87 1.51 -7.86 10.64
C LYS A 87 0.36 -7.65 11.61
N LYS A 88 0.61 -7.06 12.77
CA LYS A 88 -0.42 -6.77 13.79
C LYS A 88 -1.52 -5.86 13.26
N VAL A 89 -1.14 -4.79 12.56
CA VAL A 89 -2.08 -3.78 12.04
C VAL A 89 -2.88 -4.31 10.83
N ASN A 90 -2.30 -5.19 10.01
CA ASN A 90 -3.01 -5.80 8.89
C ASN A 90 -3.83 -7.04 9.26
N ALA A 91 -3.66 -7.57 10.47
CA ALA A 91 -4.48 -8.65 11.03
C ALA A 91 -5.83 -8.15 11.58
N LYS A 92 -6.10 -6.83 11.51
CA LYS A 92 -7.38 -6.27 11.92
C LYS A 92 -8.54 -6.88 11.13
N PRO A 93 -9.66 -7.20 11.80
CA PRO A 93 -10.84 -7.72 11.14
C PRO A 93 -11.46 -6.68 10.20
N VAL A 94 -12.23 -7.15 9.20
CA VAL A 94 -12.73 -6.32 8.10
C VAL A 94 -13.61 -5.17 8.59
N ASN A 95 -14.38 -5.38 9.66
CA ASN A 95 -15.24 -4.39 10.30
C ASN A 95 -14.48 -3.25 10.99
N GLU A 96 -13.18 -3.41 11.26
CA GLU A 96 -12.32 -2.35 11.81
C GLU A 96 -11.53 -1.60 10.73
N LEU A 97 -11.63 -2.03 9.47
CA LEU A 97 -10.99 -1.33 8.37
C LEU A 97 -11.82 -0.10 8.00
N LYS A 98 -11.13 1.03 7.78
CA LYS A 98 -11.77 2.25 7.31
C LYS A 98 -12.43 1.99 5.96
N CYS A 99 -13.75 2.14 5.89
CA CYS A 99 -14.49 2.04 4.65
C CYS A 99 -14.38 3.39 3.92
N ILE A 100 -13.98 3.36 2.65
CA ILE A 100 -13.84 4.58 1.83
C ILE A 100 -15.20 4.90 1.20
N CYS A 101 -15.83 3.89 0.61
CA CYS A 101 -17.14 3.98 0.00
C CYS A 101 -17.73 2.58 -0.21
N ILE A 102 -19.03 2.56 -0.49
CA ILE A 102 -19.78 1.35 -0.78
C ILE A 102 -20.45 1.56 -2.14
N ILE A 103 -20.36 0.58 -3.03
CA ILE A 103 -21.09 0.56 -4.30
C ILE A 103 -22.24 -0.42 -4.14
N ASP A 104 -23.47 0.09 -4.16
CA ASP A 104 -24.68 -0.73 -4.08
C ASP A 104 -25.17 -1.02 -5.50
N LEU A 105 -24.92 -2.25 -5.97
CA LEU A 105 -25.30 -2.68 -7.31
C LEU A 105 -26.81 -2.95 -7.44
N ASN A 106 -27.52 -3.20 -6.33
CA ASN A 106 -28.97 -3.41 -6.37
C ASN A 106 -29.71 -2.09 -6.60
N ASN A 107 -29.26 -1.04 -5.90
CA ASN A 107 -29.87 0.29 -5.99
C ASN A 107 -29.19 1.20 -7.02
N ASN A 108 -28.16 0.70 -7.71
CA ASN A 108 -27.34 1.46 -8.65
C ASN A 108 -26.79 2.77 -8.05
N THR A 109 -26.32 2.75 -6.79
CA THR A 109 -25.85 3.95 -6.07
C THR A 109 -24.43 3.79 -5.49
N LEU A 110 -23.73 4.92 -5.40
CA LEU A 110 -22.51 5.08 -4.63
C LEU A 110 -22.88 5.64 -3.25
N LEU A 111 -22.42 4.99 -2.20
CA LEU A 111 -22.64 5.38 -0.81
C LEU A 111 -21.31 5.71 -0.11
N ASP A 112 -21.38 6.53 0.93
CA ASP A 112 -20.25 6.74 1.85
C ASP A 112 -20.13 5.62 2.90
N GLU A 113 -19.19 5.78 3.83
CA GLU A 113 -19.01 4.86 4.98
C GLU A 113 -20.25 4.78 5.89
N GLN A 114 -21.08 5.81 5.91
CA GLN A 114 -22.29 5.93 6.73
C GLN A 114 -23.56 5.47 5.98
N GLN A 115 -23.39 4.94 4.76
CA GLN A 115 -24.47 4.53 3.85
C GLN A 115 -25.32 5.69 3.30
N ASN A 116 -24.85 6.93 3.37
CA ASN A 116 -25.51 8.04 2.70
C ASN A 116 -25.24 7.99 1.20
N ILE A 117 -26.26 8.30 0.40
CA ILE A 117 -26.15 8.30 -1.07
C ILE A 117 -25.30 9.49 -1.52
N LEU A 118 -24.19 9.19 -2.20
CA LEU A 118 -23.29 10.18 -2.81
C LEU A 118 -23.66 10.48 -4.26
N ALA A 119 -24.05 9.45 -5.03
CA ALA A 119 -24.43 9.55 -6.45
C ALA A 119 -25.13 8.30 -6.96
N SER A 120 -25.82 8.40 -8.10
CA SER A 120 -26.14 7.24 -8.95
C SER A 120 -24.86 6.74 -9.64
N LEU A 121 -24.71 5.42 -9.77
CA LEU A 121 -23.56 4.80 -10.45
C LEU A 121 -23.48 5.17 -11.94
N ASP A 122 -24.60 5.52 -12.58
CA ASP A 122 -24.61 5.98 -13.98
C ASP A 122 -23.85 7.31 -14.16
N ALA A 123 -23.81 8.13 -13.10
CA ALA A 123 -23.07 9.39 -13.06
C ALA A 123 -21.63 9.23 -12.55
N VAL A 124 -21.26 8.03 -12.08
CA VAL A 124 -19.94 7.74 -11.54
C VAL A 124 -19.02 7.25 -12.65
N ILE A 125 -17.91 7.94 -12.81
CA ILE A 125 -16.89 7.64 -13.81
C ILE A 125 -15.60 7.27 -13.09
N LEU A 126 -15.05 6.12 -13.46
CA LEU A 126 -13.73 5.69 -13.04
C LEU A 126 -12.66 6.40 -13.88
N THR A 127 -11.74 7.08 -13.21
CA THR A 127 -10.65 7.83 -13.86
C THR A 127 -9.30 7.44 -13.29
N ARG A 128 -8.27 7.43 -14.16
CA ARG A 128 -6.88 7.27 -13.75
C ARG A 128 -6.22 8.64 -13.71
N LYS A 129 -5.53 8.95 -12.61
CA LYS A 129 -4.80 10.20 -12.42
C LYS A 129 -3.34 9.93 -12.09
N MET A 130 -2.42 10.73 -12.63
CA MET A 130 -1.02 10.69 -12.23
C MET A 130 -0.87 11.35 -10.84
N GLN A 131 -0.13 10.71 -9.95
CA GLN A 131 0.24 11.33 -8.68
C GLN A 131 1.33 12.38 -8.94
N LEU A 132 1.24 13.54 -8.27
CA LEU A 132 2.24 14.62 -8.42
C LEU A 132 3.63 14.18 -7.92
N THR A 133 3.68 13.30 -6.93
CA THR A 133 4.90 12.90 -6.21
C THR A 133 5.36 11.48 -6.52
N SER A 134 4.65 10.76 -7.42
CA SER A 134 4.98 9.39 -7.79
C SER A 134 4.64 9.14 -9.25
N SER A 135 5.48 8.37 -9.94
CA SER A 135 5.18 7.85 -11.28
C SER A 135 4.01 6.84 -11.28
N SER A 136 3.45 6.54 -10.11
CA SER A 136 2.33 5.62 -9.95
C SER A 136 0.99 6.32 -10.25
N LYS A 137 0.10 5.59 -10.92
CA LYS A 137 -1.27 6.05 -11.17
C LYS A 137 -2.12 5.85 -9.92
N GLN A 138 -3.05 6.77 -9.71
CA GLN A 138 -4.13 6.70 -8.75
C GLN A 138 -5.44 6.46 -9.48
N LEU A 139 -6.35 5.75 -8.83
CA LEU A 139 -7.70 5.48 -9.32
C LEU A 139 -8.70 6.31 -8.51
N GLU A 140 -9.46 7.15 -9.21
CA GLU A 140 -10.47 8.02 -8.61
C GLU A 140 -11.86 7.70 -9.18
N LEU A 141 -12.89 7.69 -8.32
CA LEU A 141 -14.28 7.85 -8.75
C LEU A 141 -14.56 9.33 -8.88
N GLN A 142 -15.16 9.73 -9.99
CA GLN A 142 -15.60 11.10 -10.23
C GLN A 142 -17.08 11.09 -10.52
N TRP A 143 -17.83 11.97 -9.88
CA TRP A 143 -19.24 12.20 -10.16
C TRP A 143 -19.54 13.68 -9.97
N ASN A 144 -20.24 14.28 -10.93
CA ASN A 144 -20.48 15.72 -10.95
C ASN A 144 -19.15 16.51 -10.82
N LYS A 145 -18.99 17.30 -9.74
CA LYS A 145 -17.77 18.04 -9.40
C LYS A 145 -16.92 17.36 -8.31
N ASN A 146 -17.39 16.23 -7.78
CA ASN A 146 -16.76 15.52 -6.68
C ASN A 146 -15.81 14.44 -7.18
N LYS A 147 -14.79 14.15 -6.37
CA LYS A 147 -13.77 13.14 -6.65
C LYS A 147 -13.46 12.37 -5.38
N LEU A 148 -13.27 11.06 -5.50
CA LEU A 148 -12.91 10.18 -4.41
C LEU A 148 -11.77 9.27 -4.83
N SER A 149 -10.65 9.34 -4.09
CA SER A 149 -9.53 8.42 -4.26
C SER A 149 -9.89 7.04 -3.73
N ILE A 150 -9.83 6.02 -4.58
CA ILE A 150 -10.05 4.62 -4.18
C ILE A 150 -8.72 3.92 -3.89
N VAL A 151 -7.78 4.01 -4.84
CA VAL A 151 -6.48 3.34 -4.77
C VAL A 151 -5.40 4.29 -5.23
N GLU A 152 -4.35 4.36 -4.44
CA GLU A 152 -3.11 5.01 -4.79
C GLU A 152 -2.10 3.93 -5.16
N GLY A 153 -1.65 3.90 -6.42
CA GLY A 153 -0.58 2.99 -6.82
C GLY A 153 0.69 3.28 -6.02
N ASN A 154 1.47 2.24 -5.74
CA ASN A 154 2.74 2.36 -5.04
C ASN A 154 3.69 1.25 -5.53
N PRO A 155 4.92 1.60 -5.95
CA PRO A 155 5.84 0.66 -6.58
C PRO A 155 6.20 -0.54 -5.70
N PHE A 156 6.08 -0.40 -4.38
CA PHE A 156 6.41 -1.43 -3.39
C PHE A 156 5.20 -2.22 -2.87
N SER A 157 3.97 -1.78 -3.16
CA SER A 157 2.75 -2.43 -2.65
C SER A 157 1.68 -2.75 -3.70
N GLY A 158 1.90 -2.37 -4.96
CA GLY A 158 1.10 -2.77 -6.10
C GLY A 158 0.64 -1.60 -6.99
N GLY A 159 0.01 -1.95 -8.10
CA GLY A 159 -0.62 -0.98 -9.00
C GLY A 159 -2.11 -0.75 -8.68
N ILE A 160 -2.84 -0.18 -9.63
CA ILE A 160 -4.30 0.03 -9.52
C ILE A 160 -5.12 -1.01 -10.29
N ALA A 161 -4.46 -1.83 -11.13
CA ALA A 161 -5.11 -2.65 -12.15
C ALA A 161 -6.07 -3.70 -11.59
N ALA A 162 -5.72 -4.35 -10.47
CA ALA A 162 -6.57 -5.39 -9.89
C ALA A 162 -7.91 -4.82 -9.40
N VAL A 163 -7.88 -3.66 -8.75
CA VAL A 163 -9.09 -2.98 -8.27
C VAL A 163 -9.91 -2.44 -9.43
N GLU A 164 -9.25 -1.80 -10.39
CA GLU A 164 -9.90 -1.31 -11.60
C GLU A 164 -10.60 -2.41 -12.40
N LYS A 165 -9.96 -3.57 -12.58
CA LYS A 165 -10.54 -4.71 -13.30
C LYS A 165 -11.83 -5.19 -12.63
N VAL A 166 -11.86 -5.25 -11.30
CA VAL A 166 -13.06 -5.64 -10.55
C VAL A 166 -14.17 -4.61 -10.74
N LEU A 167 -13.87 -3.32 -10.60
CA LEU A 167 -14.88 -2.26 -10.76
C LEU A 167 -15.47 -2.24 -12.18
N ILE A 168 -14.65 -2.39 -13.21
CA ILE A 168 -15.11 -2.50 -14.59
C ILE A 168 -15.96 -3.75 -14.79
N SER A 169 -15.54 -4.90 -14.25
CA SER A 169 -16.31 -6.15 -14.36
C SER A 169 -17.68 -6.09 -13.68
N LYS A 170 -17.87 -5.15 -12.75
CA LYS A 170 -19.12 -4.90 -12.02
C LYS A 170 -19.94 -3.75 -12.63
N GLY A 171 -19.56 -3.27 -13.82
CA GLY A 171 -20.35 -2.32 -14.60
C GLY A 171 -20.01 -0.85 -14.36
N ILE A 172 -18.94 -0.51 -13.62
CA ILE A 172 -18.54 0.89 -13.48
C ILE A 172 -17.88 1.38 -14.77
N ASN A 173 -18.45 2.45 -15.33
CA ASN A 173 -17.93 3.09 -16.52
C ASN A 173 -16.55 3.68 -16.30
N ARG A 174 -15.66 3.46 -17.27
CA ARG A 174 -14.31 4.01 -17.28
C ARG A 174 -14.18 5.06 -18.38
N ARG A 175 -13.51 6.16 -18.05
CA ARG A 175 -13.09 7.18 -19.01
C ARG A 175 -11.63 6.99 -19.45
#